data_AF-A0A924MTG9-F1
#
_entry.id   AF-A0A924MTG9-F1
#
_cell.length_a   1.000
_cell.length_b   1.000
_cell.length_c   1.000
_cell.angle_alpha   90.00
_cell.angle_beta   90.00
_cell.angle_gamma   90.00
#
_symmetry.space_group_name_H-M   'P 1'
#
loop_
_entity.id
_entity.type
_entity.pdbx_description
1 polymer ?
#
loop_
_entity_poly.entity_id
_entity_poly.type
_entity_poly.pdbx_seq_one_letter_code
_entity_poly.pdbx_strand_id
1 'polypeptide(L)'
;MPLEKLGRSGPRRFPPLAFHAALRRASGGAVVAAMLGLMAQGAGAIVADESVGGQAPAALPVAASFKPGDELQRLQFIGRAQPETATVELLRYAGTLHDDDPRWLEAMLEVGSQHVRLNQGDQVEQVAARIESLSDHLALARPAAMLLRGQWLQTHGEVSKAERQLIEASALLPATPPDYLRLRLLMSSAFVKNRGGHYDEAMMRYNQALKLADETGSIWRRIDLRALIANVLLDAGQPDKAAEIAREQMRLANESSDEFGISAAYTTRAIQLSRSNTGDTVLADWRAALEHA
;
A
#
# COMPACT_ATOMS: atom_id res chain seq x y z
N MET A 1 -16.14 -43.49 38.99
CA MET A 1 -16.31 -43.28 37.53
C MET A 1 -17.69 -42.69 37.30
N PRO A 2 -17.79 -41.45 36.81
CA PRO A 2 -17.69 -41.19 35.36
C PRO A 2 -16.72 -40.05 34.98
N LEU A 3 -16.39 -40.02 33.69
CA LEU A 3 -15.34 -39.24 33.03
C LEU A 3 -15.79 -37.82 32.64
N GLU A 4 -14.96 -36.83 32.99
CA GLU A 4 -15.03 -35.45 32.51
C GLU A 4 -14.71 -35.35 31.01
N LYS A 5 -15.54 -34.61 30.26
CA LYS A 5 -15.25 -34.22 28.87
C LYS A 5 -14.61 -32.84 28.85
N LEU A 6 -13.30 -32.81 28.60
CA LEU A 6 -12.52 -31.62 28.24
C LEU A 6 -12.95 -31.12 26.86
N GLY A 7 -13.59 -29.94 26.82
CA GLY A 7 -13.87 -29.20 25.59
C GLY A 7 -12.59 -28.58 25.02
N ARG A 8 -12.23 -28.97 23.80
CA ARG A 8 -11.10 -28.41 23.03
C ARG A 8 -11.37 -26.95 22.67
N SER A 9 -10.50 -26.05 23.15
CA SER A 9 -10.40 -24.66 22.70
C SER A 9 -9.83 -24.60 21.28
N GLY A 10 -10.64 -24.21 20.31
CA GLY A 10 -10.18 -23.84 18.97
C GLY A 10 -9.44 -22.50 18.96
N PRO A 11 -8.54 -22.25 17.99
CA PRO A 11 -7.80 -20.99 17.91
C PRO A 11 -8.74 -19.82 17.61
N ARG A 12 -8.62 -18.75 18.39
CA ARG A 12 -9.35 -17.49 18.21
C ARG A 12 -8.94 -16.88 16.86
N ARG A 13 -9.87 -16.85 15.90
CA ARG A 13 -9.74 -16.08 14.66
C ARG A 13 -9.92 -14.60 14.99
N PHE A 14 -8.85 -13.82 14.86
CA PHE A 14 -8.90 -12.36 14.92
C PHE A 14 -9.37 -11.79 13.56
N PRO A 15 -10.06 -10.64 13.54
CA PRO A 15 -10.62 -10.07 12.31
C PRO A 15 -9.52 -9.57 11.35
N PRO A 16 -9.79 -9.52 10.03
CA PRO A 16 -8.85 -8.98 9.06
C PRO A 16 -8.75 -7.46 9.20
N LEU A 17 -7.53 -6.95 9.32
CA LEU A 17 -7.22 -5.53 9.38
C LEU A 17 -7.46 -4.89 8.00
N ALA A 18 -8.56 -4.16 7.85
CA ALA A 18 -8.80 -3.25 6.75
C ALA A 18 -8.09 -1.91 7.05
N PHE A 19 -6.83 -1.78 6.66
CA PHE A 19 -6.11 -0.50 6.74
C PHE A 19 -6.43 0.34 5.50
N HIS A 20 -7.47 1.18 5.65
CA HIS A 20 -7.56 2.58 5.19
C HIS A 20 -8.94 3.22 5.45
N ALA A 21 -9.89 2.53 6.10
CA ALA A 21 -11.21 3.09 6.44
C ALA A 21 -11.37 3.59 7.90
N ALA A 22 -10.34 3.54 8.74
CA ALA A 22 -10.46 3.78 10.18
C ALA A 22 -10.00 5.16 10.66
N LEU A 23 -10.37 6.24 9.97
CA LEU A 23 -10.22 7.62 10.51
C LEU A 23 -11.46 8.52 10.35
N ARG A 24 -12.60 8.02 9.85
CA ARG A 24 -13.84 8.81 9.79
C ARG A 24 -15.09 7.98 10.09
N ARG A 25 -15.19 7.42 11.30
CA ARG A 25 -16.50 7.09 11.90
C ARG A 25 -16.39 6.91 13.42
N ALA A 26 -16.17 8.02 14.11
CA ALA A 26 -16.67 8.21 15.48
C ALA A 26 -17.09 9.67 15.59
N SER A 27 -18.40 9.89 15.54
CA SER A 27 -19.10 11.13 15.81
C SER A 27 -18.85 11.63 17.23
N GLY A 28 -18.75 12.95 17.38
CA GLY A 28 -19.37 13.69 18.49
C GLY A 28 -18.86 13.44 19.92
N GLY A 29 -18.39 14.52 20.54
CA GLY A 29 -18.50 14.68 22.00
C GLY A 29 -17.36 14.09 22.83
N ALA A 30 -16.57 15.00 23.38
CA ALA A 30 -15.94 14.89 24.69
C ALA A 30 -15.00 13.69 24.94
N VAL A 31 -13.75 13.79 24.46
CA VAL A 31 -12.58 13.45 25.27
C VAL A 31 -11.45 14.46 24.95
N VAL A 32 -11.66 15.71 25.35
CA VAL A 32 -10.57 16.66 25.60
C VAL A 32 -10.45 16.74 27.11
N ALA A 33 -9.57 15.95 27.70
CA ALA A 33 -9.07 16.15 29.06
C ALA A 33 -7.95 15.14 29.36
N ALA A 34 -6.89 15.65 29.99
CA ALA A 34 -5.66 14.98 30.44
C ALA A 34 -4.62 14.78 29.32
N MET A 35 -3.50 15.49 29.26
CA MET A 35 -2.74 16.15 30.32
C MET A 35 -2.05 17.41 29.77
N LEU A 36 -2.40 18.54 30.36
CA LEU A 36 -1.69 19.82 30.27
C LEU A 36 -1.44 20.27 31.71
N GLY A 37 -0.17 20.50 32.05
CA GLY A 37 0.30 20.92 33.37
C GLY A 37 1.48 20.03 33.80
N LEU A 38 2.66 20.54 34.15
CA LEU A 38 3.04 21.85 34.66
C LEU A 38 4.57 21.96 34.58
N MET A 39 5.10 23.15 34.20
CA MET A 39 6.34 23.80 34.70
C MET A 39 7.70 23.09 34.47
N ALA A 40 8.86 23.75 34.41
CA ALA A 40 9.30 25.12 34.18
C ALA A 40 10.84 25.03 34.13
N GLN A 41 11.45 25.87 33.31
CA GLN A 41 12.78 26.51 33.42
C GLN A 41 13.87 25.87 34.30
N GLY A 42 15.04 25.66 33.69
CA GLY A 42 16.31 25.55 34.39
C GLY A 42 17.48 25.70 33.42
N ALA A 43 18.08 26.90 33.38
CA ALA A 43 19.38 27.14 32.76
C ALA A 43 20.50 26.58 33.65
N GLY A 44 21.55 26.01 33.06
CA GLY A 44 22.72 25.53 33.79
C GLY A 44 23.80 25.00 32.84
N ALA A 45 25.04 25.43 33.06
CA ALA A 45 26.15 25.41 32.12
C ALA A 45 26.87 24.05 31.95
N ILE A 46 27.39 23.86 30.73
CA ILE A 46 28.73 23.42 30.33
C ILE A 46 29.50 22.51 31.30
N VAL A 47 29.81 21.28 30.84
CA VAL A 47 31.14 20.68 30.98
C VAL A 47 31.50 20.08 29.62
N ALA A 48 32.62 20.53 29.06
CA ALA A 48 33.29 19.93 27.92
C ALA A 48 34.11 18.73 28.41
N ASP A 49 34.08 17.62 27.68
CA ASP A 49 35.22 16.71 27.68
C ASP A 49 35.39 15.94 26.36
N GLU A 50 36.64 15.95 25.93
CA GLU A 50 37.42 15.14 24.99
C GLU A 50 36.86 14.55 23.67
N SER A 51 37.41 15.14 22.61
CA SER A 51 37.91 14.55 21.36
C SER A 51 37.83 13.02 21.16
N VAL A 52 36.99 12.63 20.20
CA VAL A 52 37.26 11.49 19.31
C VAL A 52 37.13 12.01 17.88
N GLY A 53 38.17 11.79 17.07
CA GLY A 53 38.25 12.20 15.66
C GLY A 53 37.10 11.63 14.83
N GLY A 54 36.02 12.39 14.74
CA GLY A 54 34.93 12.16 13.81
C GLY A 54 35.29 12.73 12.46
N GLN A 55 35.71 11.85 11.55
CA GLN A 55 35.67 12.11 10.12
C GLN A 55 34.26 12.61 9.80
N ALA A 56 34.13 13.85 9.32
CA ALA A 56 32.85 14.42 8.96
C ALA A 56 32.13 13.42 8.05
N PRO A 57 30.87 13.04 8.34
CA PRO A 57 30.14 12.15 7.45
C PRO A 57 30.15 12.83 6.09
N ALA A 58 30.76 12.15 5.11
CA ALA A 58 30.69 12.56 3.72
C ALA A 58 29.22 12.87 3.44
N ALA A 59 28.94 14.11 3.03
CA ALA A 59 27.59 14.52 2.69
C ALA A 59 27.01 13.44 1.78
N LEU A 60 25.96 12.77 2.27
CA LEU A 60 25.24 11.80 1.47
C LEU A 60 24.92 12.49 0.14
N PRO A 61 25.17 11.83 -1.01
CA PRO A 61 24.82 12.41 -2.30
C PRO A 61 23.37 12.89 -2.21
N VAL A 62 23.14 14.15 -2.55
CA VAL A 62 21.82 14.78 -2.54
C VAL A 62 20.86 13.81 -3.23
N ALA A 63 19.95 13.24 -2.46
CA ALA A 63 19.03 12.19 -2.91
C ALA A 63 18.32 12.67 -4.19
N ALA A 64 18.24 11.78 -5.17
CA ALA A 64 17.59 12.10 -6.44
C ALA A 64 16.09 12.12 -6.18
N SER A 65 15.50 13.31 -6.04
CA SER A 65 14.05 13.46 -5.96
C SER A 65 13.39 12.75 -7.14
N PHE A 66 12.27 12.04 -6.87
CA PHE A 66 11.53 11.35 -7.91
C PHE A 66 11.18 12.32 -9.07
N LYS A 67 11.60 11.95 -10.29
CA LYS A 67 11.27 12.67 -11.52
C LYS A 67 10.29 11.82 -12.34
N PRO A 68 9.01 12.21 -12.43
CA PRO A 68 8.07 11.51 -13.30
C PRO A 68 8.48 11.70 -14.77
N GLY A 69 8.44 10.62 -15.55
CA GLY A 69 8.67 10.60 -17.00
C GLY A 69 7.48 11.13 -17.79
N ASP A 70 6.26 11.08 -17.23
CA ASP A 70 5.07 11.68 -17.81
C ASP A 70 4.06 12.13 -16.74
N GLU A 71 2.99 12.80 -17.20
CA GLU A 71 1.94 13.32 -16.33
C GLU A 71 1.17 12.22 -15.60
N LEU A 72 0.89 11.09 -16.26
CA LEU A 72 0.18 9.98 -15.62
C LEU A 72 0.98 9.42 -14.45
N GLN A 73 2.29 9.24 -14.62
CA GLN A 73 3.19 8.79 -13.58
C GLN A 73 3.30 9.79 -12.42
N ARG A 74 3.26 11.10 -12.71
CA ARG A 74 3.18 12.16 -11.68
C ARG A 74 1.91 12.02 -10.86
N LEU A 75 0.77 11.84 -11.52
CA LEU A 75 -0.53 11.73 -10.88
C LEU A 75 -0.68 10.45 -10.05
N GLN A 76 -0.16 9.32 -10.56
CA GLN A 76 -0.08 8.06 -9.81
C GLN A 76 0.77 8.23 -8.53
N PHE A 77 1.92 8.90 -8.64
CA PHE A 77 2.79 9.16 -7.50
C PHE A 77 2.11 10.02 -6.44
N ILE A 78 1.52 11.15 -6.82
CA ILE A 78 0.79 12.04 -5.90
C ILE A 78 -0.42 11.33 -5.29
N GLY A 79 -1.11 10.48 -6.08
CA GLY A 79 -2.27 9.73 -5.62
C GLY A 79 -2.00 8.93 -4.37
N ARG A 80 -0.78 8.41 -4.18
CA ARG A 80 -0.39 7.69 -2.95
C ARG A 80 -0.65 8.50 -1.68
N ALA A 81 -0.22 9.76 -1.63
CA ALA A 81 -0.42 10.61 -0.46
C ALA A 81 -1.76 11.39 -0.52
N GLN A 82 -2.21 11.76 -1.72
CA GLN A 82 -3.35 12.66 -1.94
C GLN A 82 -4.37 12.05 -2.91
N PRO A 83 -5.11 11.00 -2.49
CA PRO A 83 -6.02 10.28 -3.37
C PRO A 83 -7.13 11.17 -3.95
N GLU A 84 -7.71 12.09 -3.19
CA GLU A 84 -8.76 12.99 -3.67
C GLU A 84 -8.24 13.95 -4.75
N THR A 85 -7.09 14.59 -4.50
CA THR A 85 -6.45 15.50 -5.46
C THR A 85 -6.11 14.76 -6.74
N ALA A 86 -5.46 13.60 -6.64
CA ALA A 86 -5.10 12.81 -7.80
C ALA A 86 -6.32 12.32 -8.59
N THR A 87 -7.41 11.95 -7.92
CA THR A 87 -8.65 11.54 -8.60
C THR A 87 -9.18 12.63 -9.52
N VAL A 88 -9.25 13.89 -9.03
CA VAL A 88 -9.72 15.03 -9.82
C VAL A 88 -8.79 15.31 -11.00
N GLU A 89 -7.48 15.30 -10.76
CA GLU A 89 -6.49 15.56 -11.80
C GLU A 89 -6.43 14.44 -12.86
N LEU A 90 -6.55 13.17 -12.45
CA LEU A 90 -6.61 12.01 -13.35
C LEU A 90 -7.85 12.04 -14.24
N LEU A 91 -9.01 12.44 -13.69
CA LEU A 91 -10.23 12.62 -14.48
C LEU A 91 -10.05 13.73 -15.52
N ARG A 92 -9.40 14.84 -15.15
CA ARG A 92 -9.08 15.93 -16.10
C ARG A 92 -8.12 15.44 -17.17
N TYR A 93 -7.06 14.74 -16.78
CA TYR A 93 -6.07 14.16 -17.69
C TYR A 93 -6.74 13.19 -18.68
N ALA A 94 -7.54 12.24 -18.18
CA ALA A 94 -8.30 11.31 -19.02
C ALA A 94 -9.25 12.03 -19.99
N GLY A 95 -9.85 13.15 -19.59
CA GLY A 95 -10.68 13.98 -20.45
C GLY A 95 -9.94 14.67 -21.61
N THR A 96 -8.60 14.69 -21.58
CA THR A 96 -7.77 15.19 -22.70
C THR A 96 -7.39 14.09 -23.69
N LEU A 97 -7.64 12.83 -23.34
CA LEU A 97 -7.29 11.66 -24.13
C LEU A 97 -8.53 11.16 -24.89
N HIS A 98 -8.30 10.53 -26.03
CA HIS A 98 -9.35 9.78 -26.72
C HIS A 98 -9.52 8.41 -26.05
N ASP A 99 -10.73 7.83 -26.11
CA ASP A 99 -11.07 6.58 -25.41
C ASP A 99 -10.32 5.34 -25.96
N ASP A 100 -9.67 5.46 -27.13
CA ASP A 100 -8.77 4.44 -27.71
C ASP A 100 -7.29 4.60 -27.33
N ASP A 101 -6.92 5.71 -26.66
CA ASP A 101 -5.56 5.92 -26.17
C ASP A 101 -5.29 4.97 -25.00
N PRO A 102 -4.24 4.13 -25.05
CA PRO A 102 -3.91 3.21 -23.96
C PRO A 102 -3.76 3.90 -22.59
N ARG A 103 -3.35 5.17 -22.57
CA ARG A 103 -3.21 5.98 -21.35
C ARG A 103 -4.54 6.33 -20.74
N TRP A 104 -5.62 6.42 -21.53
CA TRP A 104 -6.96 6.65 -21.01
C TRP A 104 -7.38 5.49 -20.10
N LEU A 105 -7.17 4.26 -20.55
CA LEU A 105 -7.54 3.08 -19.77
C LEU A 105 -6.72 2.98 -18.49
N GLU A 106 -5.40 3.25 -18.55
CA GLU A 106 -4.56 3.27 -17.35
C GLU A 106 -4.97 4.39 -16.38
N ALA A 107 -5.29 5.59 -16.87
CA ALA A 107 -5.78 6.70 -16.05
C ALA A 107 -7.12 6.36 -15.38
N MET A 108 -8.07 5.78 -16.11
CA MET A 108 -9.37 5.39 -15.55
C MET A 108 -9.26 4.27 -14.52
N LEU A 109 -8.37 3.30 -14.72
CA LEU A 109 -8.06 2.29 -13.69
C LEU A 109 -7.43 2.90 -12.45
N GLU A 110 -6.61 3.94 -12.62
CA GLU A 110 -6.03 4.66 -11.49
C GLU A 110 -7.11 5.43 -10.73
N VAL A 111 -8.00 6.16 -11.41
CA VAL A 111 -9.19 6.81 -10.80
C VAL A 111 -9.99 5.79 -9.99
N GLY A 112 -10.30 4.63 -10.58
CA GLY A 112 -10.99 3.55 -9.88
C GLY A 112 -10.23 3.06 -8.65
N SER A 113 -8.91 2.91 -8.76
CA SER A 113 -8.04 2.50 -7.64
C SER A 113 -8.07 3.52 -6.49
N GLN A 114 -8.11 4.82 -6.81
CA GLN A 114 -8.27 5.87 -5.81
C GLN A 114 -9.63 5.82 -5.13
N HIS A 115 -10.72 5.60 -5.88
CA HIS A 115 -12.04 5.40 -5.29
C HIS A 115 -12.12 4.16 -4.38
N VAL A 116 -11.41 3.07 -4.70
CA VAL A 116 -11.28 1.92 -3.79
C VAL A 116 -10.62 2.35 -2.47
N ARG A 117 -9.51 3.10 -2.54
CA ARG A 117 -8.80 3.59 -1.34
C ARG A 117 -9.65 4.55 -0.50
N LEU A 118 -10.46 5.37 -1.15
CA LEU A 118 -11.41 6.30 -0.54
C LEU A 118 -12.69 5.62 -0.05
N ASN A 119 -12.83 4.31 -0.24
CA ASN A 119 -14.03 3.54 0.12
C ASN A 119 -15.32 4.06 -0.55
N GLN A 120 -15.24 4.42 -1.83
CA GLN A 120 -16.34 5.00 -2.61
C GLN A 120 -16.89 3.99 -3.63
N GLY A 121 -17.58 2.96 -3.14
CA GLY A 121 -18.03 1.82 -3.95
C GLY A 121 -18.87 2.19 -5.18
N ASP A 122 -19.82 3.13 -5.03
CA ASP A 122 -20.64 3.59 -6.15
C ASP A 122 -19.79 4.24 -7.26
N GLN A 123 -18.73 4.95 -6.89
CA GLN A 123 -17.81 5.57 -7.85
C GLN A 123 -16.91 4.52 -8.52
N VAL A 124 -16.48 3.50 -7.77
CA VAL A 124 -15.75 2.35 -8.35
C VAL A 124 -16.59 1.67 -9.42
N GLU A 125 -17.88 1.41 -9.15
CA GLU A 125 -18.77 0.78 -10.11
C GLU A 125 -19.05 1.69 -11.31
N GLN A 126 -19.23 3.00 -11.11
CA GLN A 126 -19.39 3.96 -12.22
C GLN A 126 -18.17 3.95 -13.15
N VAL A 127 -16.95 3.95 -12.59
CA VAL A 127 -15.72 3.86 -13.37
C VAL A 127 -15.61 2.52 -14.10
N ALA A 128 -15.89 1.41 -13.41
CA ALA A 128 -15.86 0.07 -14.02
C ALA A 128 -16.85 -0.06 -15.17
N ALA A 129 -18.09 0.40 -15.00
CA ALA A 129 -19.13 0.40 -16.02
C ALA A 129 -18.76 1.28 -17.22
N ARG A 130 -18.16 2.46 -16.98
CA ARG A 130 -17.67 3.33 -18.05
C ARG A 130 -16.56 2.66 -18.84
N ILE A 131 -15.57 2.05 -18.18
CA ILE A 131 -14.53 1.28 -18.88
C ILE A 131 -15.19 0.16 -19.69
N GLU A 132 -16.06 -0.64 -19.08
CA GLU A 132 -16.70 -1.80 -19.71
C GLU A 132 -17.59 -1.43 -20.91
N SER A 133 -18.21 -0.25 -20.93
CA SER A 133 -18.99 0.21 -22.09
C SER A 133 -18.18 0.36 -23.38
N LEU A 134 -16.85 0.39 -23.29
CA LEU A 134 -15.95 0.45 -24.44
C LEU A 134 -15.56 -0.95 -24.97
N SER A 135 -16.10 -2.04 -24.40
CA SER A 135 -15.70 -3.42 -24.74
C SER A 135 -15.92 -3.79 -26.21
N ASP A 136 -16.81 -3.08 -26.91
CA ASP A 136 -17.06 -3.31 -28.34
C ASP A 136 -15.88 -2.90 -29.24
N HIS A 137 -15.02 -1.99 -28.78
CA HIS A 137 -13.88 -1.48 -29.56
C HIS A 137 -12.54 -1.50 -28.81
N LEU A 138 -12.56 -1.70 -27.49
CA LEU A 138 -11.38 -1.84 -26.65
C LEU A 138 -11.36 -3.21 -25.97
N ALA A 139 -10.63 -4.17 -26.55
CA ALA A 139 -10.59 -5.56 -26.06
C ALA A 139 -10.16 -5.68 -24.58
N LEU A 140 -9.38 -4.72 -24.07
CA LEU A 140 -8.89 -4.70 -22.69
C LEU A 140 -9.91 -4.11 -21.69
N ALA A 141 -10.98 -3.47 -22.16
CA ALA A 141 -11.96 -2.79 -21.31
C ALA A 141 -12.61 -3.75 -20.30
N ARG A 142 -13.18 -4.86 -20.79
CA ARG A 142 -13.85 -5.84 -19.93
C ARG A 142 -12.93 -6.41 -18.84
N PRO A 143 -11.75 -6.99 -19.14
CA PRO A 143 -10.86 -7.47 -18.09
C PRO A 143 -10.39 -6.35 -17.15
N ALA A 144 -10.17 -5.12 -17.64
CA ALA A 144 -9.82 -3.99 -16.80
C ALA A 144 -10.93 -3.64 -15.77
N ALA A 145 -12.19 -3.57 -16.21
CA ALA A 145 -13.33 -3.34 -15.33
C ALA A 145 -13.46 -4.45 -14.27
N MET A 146 -13.24 -5.70 -14.65
CA MET A 146 -13.26 -6.85 -13.74
C MET A 146 -12.13 -6.80 -12.71
N LEU A 147 -10.91 -6.39 -13.10
CA LEU A 147 -9.81 -6.17 -12.16
C LEU A 147 -10.16 -5.11 -11.11
N LEU A 148 -10.80 -4.01 -11.53
CA LEU A 148 -11.22 -2.94 -10.63
C LEU A 148 -12.30 -3.41 -9.64
N ARG A 149 -13.33 -4.13 -10.12
CA ARG A 149 -14.34 -4.76 -9.25
C ARG A 149 -13.72 -5.79 -8.30
N GLY A 150 -12.75 -6.58 -8.77
CA GLY A 150 -11.97 -7.49 -7.94
C GLY A 150 -11.24 -6.77 -6.80
N GLN A 151 -10.62 -5.62 -7.10
CA GLN A 151 -9.93 -4.78 -6.10
C GLN A 151 -10.90 -4.20 -5.06
N TRP A 152 -12.11 -3.82 -5.46
CA TRP A 152 -13.16 -3.43 -4.53
C TRP A 152 -13.55 -4.58 -3.60
N LEU A 153 -13.86 -5.74 -4.18
CA LEU A 153 -14.31 -6.93 -3.44
C LEU A 153 -13.26 -7.41 -2.43
N GLN A 154 -11.98 -7.45 -2.79
CA GLN A 154 -10.92 -7.90 -1.89
C GLN A 154 -10.76 -6.97 -0.67
N THR A 155 -10.94 -5.65 -0.87
CA THR A 155 -10.85 -4.64 0.20
C THR A 155 -11.99 -4.80 1.21
N HIS A 156 -13.14 -5.30 0.75
CA HIS A 156 -14.35 -5.50 1.55
C HIS A 156 -14.54 -6.93 2.07
N GLY A 157 -13.49 -7.75 2.03
CA GLY A 157 -13.50 -9.10 2.60
C GLY A 157 -14.24 -10.15 1.75
N GLU A 158 -14.69 -9.79 0.55
CA GLU A 158 -15.35 -10.69 -0.40
C GLU A 158 -14.32 -11.52 -1.19
N VAL A 159 -13.36 -12.13 -0.50
CA VAL A 159 -12.14 -12.73 -1.08
C VAL A 159 -12.45 -13.76 -2.17
N SER A 160 -13.43 -14.65 -1.96
CA SER A 160 -13.80 -15.66 -2.98
C SER A 160 -14.48 -15.05 -4.22
N LYS A 161 -15.22 -13.95 -4.07
CA LYS A 161 -15.78 -13.25 -5.25
C LYS A 161 -14.68 -12.51 -5.99
N ALA A 162 -13.76 -11.87 -5.27
CA ALA A 162 -12.58 -11.23 -5.85
C ALA A 162 -11.75 -12.24 -6.64
N GLU A 163 -11.47 -13.43 -6.08
CA GLU A 163 -10.71 -14.47 -6.78
C GLU A 163 -11.36 -14.89 -8.10
N ARG A 164 -12.68 -15.11 -8.11
CA ARG A 164 -13.41 -15.43 -9.36
C ARG A 164 -13.29 -14.31 -10.39
N GLN A 165 -13.48 -13.06 -9.97
CA GLN A 165 -13.34 -11.89 -10.85
C GLN A 165 -11.93 -11.82 -11.46
N LEU A 166 -10.89 -12.08 -10.67
CA LEU A 166 -9.50 -12.05 -11.15
C LEU A 166 -9.17 -13.21 -12.10
N ILE A 167 -9.72 -14.40 -11.86
CA ILE A 167 -9.57 -15.57 -12.76
C ILE A 167 -10.22 -15.28 -14.11
N GLU A 168 -11.46 -14.79 -14.09
CA GLU A 168 -12.18 -14.45 -15.31
C GLU A 168 -11.50 -13.30 -16.07
N ALA A 169 -11.05 -12.24 -15.38
CA ALA A 169 -10.26 -11.17 -15.99
C ALA A 169 -8.98 -11.72 -16.63
N SER A 170 -8.25 -12.59 -15.94
CA SER A 170 -7.04 -13.22 -16.47
C SER A 170 -7.29 -14.07 -17.71
N ALA A 171 -8.44 -14.73 -17.81
CA ALA A 171 -8.81 -15.54 -18.96
C ALA A 171 -9.13 -14.71 -20.21
N LEU A 172 -9.52 -13.44 -20.02
CA LEU A 172 -9.85 -12.50 -21.10
C LEU A 172 -8.66 -11.65 -21.55
N LEU A 173 -7.58 -11.59 -20.76
CA LEU A 173 -6.38 -10.85 -21.14
C LEU A 173 -5.63 -11.56 -22.28
N PRO A 174 -5.00 -10.80 -23.20
CA PRO A 174 -4.12 -11.38 -24.19
C PRO A 174 -2.90 -12.03 -23.52
N ALA A 175 -2.20 -12.92 -24.23
CA ALA A 175 -1.02 -13.62 -23.71
C ALA A 175 0.09 -12.67 -23.20
N THR A 176 0.19 -11.48 -23.82
CA THR A 176 1.11 -10.40 -23.45
C THR A 176 0.31 -9.13 -23.17
N PRO A 177 -0.29 -8.98 -21.98
CA PRO A 177 -1.02 -7.76 -21.63
C PRO A 177 -0.04 -6.62 -21.37
N PRO A 178 -0.47 -5.34 -21.52
CA PRO A 178 0.30 -4.18 -21.11
C PRO A 178 0.80 -4.30 -19.66
N ASP A 179 2.00 -3.81 -19.40
CA ASP A 179 2.68 -3.96 -18.10
C ASP A 179 1.85 -3.44 -16.93
N TYR A 180 1.12 -2.33 -17.08
CA TYR A 180 0.27 -1.79 -16.01
C TYR A 180 -0.90 -2.72 -15.64
N LEU A 181 -1.49 -3.42 -16.63
CA LEU A 181 -2.53 -4.43 -16.37
C LEU A 181 -1.94 -5.69 -15.76
N ARG A 182 -0.80 -6.14 -16.29
CA ARG A 182 -0.09 -7.29 -15.75
C ARG A 182 0.27 -7.08 -14.29
N LEU A 183 0.83 -5.92 -13.97
CA LEU A 183 1.19 -5.54 -12.61
C LEU A 183 -0.02 -5.52 -11.68
N ARG A 184 -1.11 -4.88 -12.11
CA ARG A 184 -2.35 -4.80 -11.33
C ARG A 184 -2.98 -6.18 -11.09
N LEU A 185 -3.02 -7.05 -12.10
CA LEU A 185 -3.49 -8.43 -11.94
C LEU A 185 -2.62 -9.20 -10.91
N LEU A 186 -1.29 -9.13 -11.05
CA LEU A 186 -0.37 -9.81 -10.14
C LEU A 186 -0.54 -9.32 -8.70
N MET A 187 -0.65 -8.01 -8.49
CA MET A 187 -0.83 -7.40 -7.16
C MET A 187 -2.17 -7.78 -6.54
N SER A 188 -3.29 -7.67 -7.28
CA SER A 188 -4.61 -8.03 -6.77
C SER A 188 -4.72 -9.52 -6.50
N SER A 189 -4.16 -10.36 -7.38
CA SER A 189 -4.15 -11.81 -7.18
C SER A 189 -3.30 -12.20 -5.96
N ALA A 190 -2.14 -11.58 -5.77
CA ALA A 190 -1.31 -11.79 -4.60
C ALA A 190 -2.03 -11.38 -3.30
N PHE A 191 -2.72 -10.23 -3.32
CA PHE A 191 -3.50 -9.76 -2.18
C PHE A 191 -4.62 -10.74 -1.80
N VAL A 192 -5.39 -11.20 -2.79
CA VAL A 192 -6.46 -12.20 -2.59
C VAL A 192 -5.90 -13.50 -2.00
N LYS A 193 -4.75 -13.98 -2.51
CA LYS A 193 -4.08 -15.17 -1.97
C LYS A 193 -3.61 -14.98 -0.53
N ASN A 194 -3.02 -13.83 -0.20
CA ASN A 194 -2.62 -13.50 1.16
C ASN A 194 -3.82 -13.51 2.10
N ARG A 195 -4.92 -12.85 1.72
CA ARG A 195 -6.16 -12.80 2.50
C ARG A 195 -6.84 -14.16 2.67
N GLY A 196 -6.60 -15.08 1.74
CA GLY A 196 -7.03 -16.47 1.84
C GLY A 196 -6.11 -17.38 2.67
N GLY A 197 -4.96 -16.88 3.16
CA GLY A 197 -3.96 -17.66 3.88
C GLY A 197 -3.03 -18.47 2.98
N HIS A 198 -3.08 -18.26 1.66
CA HIS A 198 -2.21 -18.92 0.68
C HIS A 198 -0.92 -18.11 0.48
N TYR A 199 -0.08 -18.06 1.52
CA TYR A 199 1.07 -17.16 1.58
C TYR A 199 2.14 -17.42 0.51
N ASP A 200 2.45 -18.69 0.21
CA ASP A 200 3.43 -19.05 -0.82
C ASP A 200 2.97 -18.61 -2.22
N GLU A 201 1.68 -18.81 -2.50
CA GLU A 201 1.03 -18.35 -3.73
C GLU A 201 1.00 -16.81 -3.86
N ALA A 202 0.84 -16.10 -2.74
CA ALA A 202 0.90 -14.65 -2.69
C ALA A 202 2.31 -14.15 -2.95
N MET A 203 3.32 -14.74 -2.29
CA MET A 203 4.73 -14.41 -2.48
C MET A 203 5.20 -14.65 -3.90
N MET A 204 4.80 -15.76 -4.54
CA MET A 204 5.12 -16.02 -5.94
C MET A 204 4.63 -14.87 -6.84
N ARG A 205 3.40 -14.43 -6.66
CA ARG A 205 2.78 -13.36 -7.47
C ARG A 205 3.39 -11.98 -7.18
N TYR A 206 3.64 -11.66 -5.91
CA TYR A 206 4.32 -10.40 -5.56
C TYR A 206 5.76 -10.36 -6.05
N ASN A 207 6.49 -11.47 -6.05
CA ASN A 207 7.84 -11.52 -6.63
C ASN A 207 7.82 -11.33 -8.15
N GLN A 208 6.81 -11.87 -8.85
CA GLN A 208 6.60 -11.59 -10.28
C GLN A 208 6.28 -10.11 -10.52
N ALA A 209 5.44 -9.50 -9.68
CA ALA A 209 5.13 -8.07 -9.75
C ALA A 209 6.36 -7.20 -9.47
N LEU A 210 7.16 -7.58 -8.46
CA LEU A 210 8.40 -6.89 -8.11
C LEU A 210 9.41 -6.94 -9.24
N LYS A 211 9.62 -8.12 -9.86
CA LYS A 211 10.47 -8.27 -11.03
C LYS A 211 10.03 -7.35 -12.18
N LEU A 212 8.73 -7.32 -12.48
CA LEU A 212 8.18 -6.43 -13.50
C LEU A 212 8.42 -4.95 -13.14
N ALA A 213 8.23 -4.56 -11.88
CA ALA A 213 8.48 -3.20 -11.42
C ALA A 213 9.97 -2.82 -11.43
N ASP A 214 10.88 -3.77 -11.20
CA ASP A 214 12.32 -3.56 -11.30
C ASP A 214 12.78 -3.40 -12.77
N GLU A 215 12.12 -4.08 -13.71
CA GLU A 215 12.41 -4.02 -15.15
C GLU A 215 11.83 -2.75 -15.81
N THR A 216 10.55 -2.44 -15.57
CA THR A 216 9.82 -1.38 -16.30
C THR A 216 9.11 -0.36 -15.41
N GLY A 217 9.07 -0.61 -14.10
CA GLY A 217 8.34 0.21 -13.15
C GLY A 217 9.14 1.39 -12.59
N SER A 218 8.39 2.38 -12.12
CA SER A 218 8.89 3.54 -11.37
C SER A 218 9.46 3.13 -10.03
N ILE A 219 10.42 3.90 -9.50
CA ILE A 219 11.03 3.66 -8.18
C ILE A 219 9.98 3.53 -7.06
N TRP A 220 8.94 4.36 -7.09
CA TRP A 220 7.86 4.34 -6.11
C TRP A 220 7.05 3.02 -6.13
N ARG A 221 6.84 2.42 -7.31
CA ARG A 221 6.17 1.10 -7.44
C ARG A 221 7.01 0.00 -6.78
N ARG A 222 8.33 0.08 -6.92
CA ARG A 222 9.29 -0.86 -6.31
C ARG A 222 9.26 -0.75 -4.78
N ILE A 223 9.11 0.46 -4.26
CA ILE A 223 8.96 0.73 -2.82
C ILE A 223 7.64 0.14 -2.30
N ASP A 224 6.51 0.40 -2.96
CA ASP A 224 5.19 -0.10 -2.53
C ASP A 224 5.11 -1.63 -2.54
N LEU A 225 5.68 -2.28 -3.57
CA LEU A 225 5.71 -3.74 -3.64
C LEU A 225 6.51 -4.37 -2.50
N ARG A 226 7.59 -3.73 -2.05
CA ARG A 226 8.35 -4.19 -0.88
C ARG A 226 7.51 -4.09 0.39
N ALA A 227 6.75 -3.01 0.57
CA ALA A 227 5.82 -2.90 1.70
C ALA A 227 4.77 -4.03 1.68
N LEU A 228 4.19 -4.32 0.50
CA LEU A 228 3.23 -5.41 0.35
C LEU A 228 3.85 -6.78 0.64
N ILE A 229 5.07 -7.04 0.16
CA ILE A 229 5.81 -8.28 0.44
C ILE A 229 6.11 -8.42 1.93
N ALA A 230 6.57 -7.36 2.60
CA ALA A 230 6.84 -7.38 4.02
C ALA A 230 5.57 -7.73 4.82
N ASN A 231 4.41 -7.21 4.43
CA ASN A 231 3.13 -7.58 5.05
C ASN A 231 2.78 -9.06 4.88
N VAL A 232 2.96 -9.64 3.69
CA VAL A 232 2.74 -11.09 3.49
C VAL A 232 3.68 -11.92 4.36
N LEU A 233 4.96 -11.52 4.46
CA LEU A 233 5.93 -12.20 5.32
C LEU A 233 5.53 -12.12 6.80
N LEU A 234 5.03 -10.98 7.26
CA LEU A 234 4.48 -10.84 8.61
C LEU A 234 3.27 -11.76 8.82
N ASP A 235 2.32 -11.79 7.89
CA ASP A 235 1.14 -12.64 7.98
C ASP A 235 1.49 -14.14 7.95
N ALA A 236 2.56 -14.51 7.22
CA ALA A 236 3.13 -15.85 7.17
C ALA A 236 4.00 -16.20 8.39
N GLY A 237 4.12 -15.32 9.39
CA GLY A 237 4.91 -15.56 10.60
C GLY A 237 6.43 -15.51 10.38
N GLN A 238 6.91 -14.76 9.38
CA GLN A 238 8.32 -14.60 9.03
C GLN A 238 8.83 -13.16 9.29
N PRO A 239 8.83 -12.69 10.56
CA PRO A 239 9.13 -11.30 10.90
C PRO A 239 10.55 -10.86 10.54
N ASP A 240 11.54 -11.76 10.63
CA ASP A 240 12.93 -11.42 10.31
C ASP A 240 13.11 -11.10 8.81
N LYS A 241 12.48 -11.89 7.94
CA LYS A 241 12.48 -11.62 6.49
C LYS A 241 11.68 -10.36 6.16
N ALA A 242 10.57 -10.12 6.85
CA ALA A 242 9.82 -8.88 6.69
C ALA A 242 10.69 -7.66 7.04
N ALA A 243 11.52 -7.76 8.09
CA ALA A 243 12.45 -6.72 8.50
C ALA A 243 13.53 -6.43 7.45
N GLU A 244 14.05 -7.47 6.79
CA GLU A 244 14.99 -7.34 5.67
C GLU A 244 14.36 -6.55 4.52
N ILE A 245 13.14 -6.93 4.12
CA ILE A 245 12.41 -6.25 3.04
C ILE A 245 12.06 -4.81 3.42
N ALA A 246 11.64 -4.56 4.67
CA ALA A 246 11.31 -3.22 5.15
C ALA A 246 12.55 -2.30 5.22
N ARG A 247 13.73 -2.83 5.56
CA ARG A 247 14.99 -2.08 5.50
C ARG A 247 15.33 -1.66 4.07
N GLU A 248 15.14 -2.57 3.11
CA GLU A 248 15.36 -2.27 1.70
C GLU A 248 14.35 -1.25 1.16
N GLN A 249 13.08 -1.36 1.54
CA GLN A 249 12.06 -0.34 1.24
C GLN A 249 12.50 1.03 1.77
N MET A 250 12.90 1.11 3.04
CA MET A 250 13.35 2.35 3.68
C MET A 250 14.56 2.95 2.96
N ARG A 251 15.53 2.11 2.58
CA ARG A 251 16.72 2.55 1.83
C ARG A 251 16.33 3.21 0.51
N LEU A 252 15.50 2.54 -0.29
CA LEU A 252 15.03 3.07 -1.58
C LEU A 252 14.19 4.34 -1.43
N ALA A 253 13.34 4.40 -0.40
CA ALA A 253 12.51 5.56 -0.14
C ALA A 253 13.36 6.78 0.24
N ASN A 254 14.39 6.61 1.07
CA ASN A 254 15.34 7.68 1.39
C ASN A 254 16.14 8.14 0.17
N GLU A 255 16.66 7.20 -0.63
CA GLU A 255 17.44 7.51 -1.84
C GLU A 255 16.65 8.29 -2.90
N SER A 256 15.33 8.12 -2.92
CA SER A 256 14.42 8.79 -3.85
C SER A 256 13.65 9.98 -3.25
N SER A 257 13.89 10.28 -1.97
CA SER A 257 13.13 11.28 -1.20
C SER A 257 11.62 11.06 -1.28
N ASP A 258 11.19 9.80 -1.22
CA ASP A 258 9.79 9.38 -1.26
C ASP A 258 9.23 9.34 0.15
N GLU A 259 8.73 10.48 0.63
CA GLU A 259 8.18 10.66 1.98
C GLU A 259 7.08 9.65 2.31
N PHE A 260 6.16 9.40 1.37
CA PHE A 260 5.13 8.38 1.56
C PHE A 260 5.75 6.99 1.72
N GLY A 261 6.77 6.68 0.92
CA GLY A 261 7.53 5.43 1.02
C GLY A 261 8.22 5.26 2.36
N ILE A 262 8.77 6.34 2.92
CA ILE A 262 9.39 6.40 4.25
C ILE A 262 8.33 6.15 5.33
N SER A 263 7.20 6.85 5.28
CA SER A 263 6.06 6.66 6.19
C SER A 263 5.57 5.21 6.22
N ALA A 264 5.41 4.60 5.04
CA ALA A 264 4.99 3.20 4.91
C ALA A 264 6.02 2.22 5.50
N ALA A 265 7.31 2.53 5.41
CA ALA A 265 8.37 1.69 5.97
C ALA A 265 8.37 1.74 7.50
N TYR A 266 8.21 2.94 8.08
CA TYR A 266 8.04 3.10 9.54
C TYR A 266 6.79 2.37 10.04
N THR A 267 5.67 2.46 9.32
CA THR A 267 4.44 1.74 9.65
C THR A 267 4.67 0.22 9.69
N THR A 268 5.34 -0.32 8.68
CA THR A 268 5.66 -1.76 8.59
C THR A 268 6.54 -2.20 9.78
N ARG A 269 7.54 -1.38 10.13
CA ARG A 269 8.42 -1.64 11.28
C ARG A 269 7.68 -1.57 12.61
N ALA A 270 6.79 -0.60 12.79
CA ALA A 270 5.96 -0.48 13.99
C ALA A 270 5.07 -1.74 14.19
N ILE A 271 4.47 -2.25 13.11
CA ILE A 271 3.67 -3.49 13.14
C ILE A 271 4.54 -4.68 13.56
N GLN A 272 5.73 -4.81 12.99
CA GLN A 272 6.66 -5.87 13.36
C GLN A 272 7.04 -5.81 14.85
N LEU A 273 7.45 -4.63 15.34
CA LEU A 273 7.87 -4.42 16.73
C LEU A 273 6.72 -4.62 17.73
N SER A 274 5.50 -4.26 17.35
CA SER A 274 4.30 -4.49 18.16
C SER A 274 4.05 -5.97 18.42
N ARG A 275 4.40 -6.84 17.46
CA ARG A 275 4.32 -8.30 17.61
C ARG A 275 5.44 -8.87 18.50
N SER A 276 6.52 -8.12 18.70
CA SER A 276 7.69 -8.48 19.50
C SER A 276 7.72 -7.86 20.91
N ASN A 277 6.65 -7.15 21.32
CA ASN A 277 6.46 -6.53 22.65
C ASN A 277 7.54 -5.49 23.05
N THR A 278 8.08 -4.71 22.11
CA THR A 278 9.01 -3.60 22.39
C THR A 278 8.27 -2.25 22.38
N GLY A 279 7.66 -1.86 23.51
CA GLY A 279 6.69 -0.74 23.57
C GLY A 279 7.23 0.64 23.19
N ASP A 280 8.43 1.02 23.63
CA ASP A 280 8.95 2.39 23.43
C ASP A 280 9.38 2.65 21.97
N THR A 281 9.91 1.63 21.30
CA THR A 281 10.33 1.72 19.89
C THR A 281 9.14 1.77 18.93
N VAL A 282 8.03 1.14 19.30
CA VAL A 282 6.78 1.19 18.52
C VAL A 282 6.21 2.61 18.46
N LEU A 283 6.18 3.33 19.58
CA LEU A 283 5.66 4.71 19.62
C LEU A 283 6.52 5.69 18.82
N ALA A 284 7.84 5.51 18.84
CA ALA A 284 8.75 6.31 18.02
C ALA A 284 8.49 6.08 16.51
N ASP A 285 8.29 4.84 16.10
CA ASP A 285 8.01 4.50 14.69
C ASP A 285 6.65 5.01 14.23
N TRP A 286 5.62 4.96 15.08
CA TRP A 286 4.33 5.57 14.75
C TRP A 286 4.42 7.08 14.57
N ARG A 287 5.22 7.77 15.39
CA ARG A 287 5.44 9.22 15.24
C ARG A 287 6.18 9.53 13.94
N ALA A 288 7.26 8.82 13.66
CA ALA A 288 8.00 8.99 12.41
C ALA A 288 7.10 8.71 11.19
N ALA A 289 6.26 7.68 11.23
CA ALA A 289 5.30 7.42 10.16
C ALA A 289 4.36 8.61 9.90
N LEU A 290 3.88 9.28 10.95
CA LEU A 290 3.00 10.44 10.84
C LEU A 290 3.71 11.71 10.35
N GLU A 291 4.99 11.89 10.68
CA GLU A 291 5.79 13.03 10.21
C GLU A 291 6.02 13.01 8.70
N HIS A 292 5.98 11.81 8.09
CA HIS A 292 6.22 11.58 6.67
C HIS A 292 4.94 11.27 5.85
N ALA A 293 3.76 11.29 6.47
CA ALA A 293 2.47 10.87 5.87
C ALA A 293 1.78 11.93 5.01
#